data_AF-A0A1B6HB91-F1
#
_entry.id   AF-A0A1B6HB91-F1
#
_cell.length_a   1.000
_cell.length_b   1.000
_cell.length_c   1.000
_cell.angle_alpha   90.00
_cell.angle_beta   90.00
_cell.angle_gamma   90.00
#
_symmetry.space_group_name_H-M   'P 1'
#
loop_
_entity.id
_entity.type
_entity.pdbx_description
1 polymer ?
#
loop_
_entity_poly.entity_id
_entity_poly.type
_entity_poly.pdbx_seq_one_letter_code
_entity_poly.pdbx_strand_id
1 'polypeptide(L)'
;PPNSKIGWRVEFRPCEVQLTDFENAAIVCFVVLLTRVILSYQLNFIIPISKVDENMSKAQKNNALHKELFHFRKDITTQDTPPQPRAQCQSAQCGANCAPVYTAMSIDQIVNGKKGEF
;
A
#
# COMPACT_ATOMS: atom_id res chain seq x y z
N PRO A 1 -9.71 -21.37 20.31
CA PRO A 1 -9.77 -22.50 21.27
C PRO A 1 -8.64 -23.50 21.02
N PRO A 2 -8.06 -24.10 22.07
CA PRO A 2 -7.19 -25.27 21.91
C PRO A 2 -7.96 -26.34 21.11
N ASN A 3 -7.30 -26.98 20.13
CA ASN A 3 -7.86 -27.97 19.17
C ASN A 3 -8.70 -27.44 17.98
N SER A 4 -8.65 -26.16 17.67
CA SER A 4 -9.31 -25.63 16.47
C SER A 4 -8.44 -25.76 15.22
N LYS A 5 -9.00 -26.20 14.07
CA LYS A 5 -8.32 -26.28 12.75
C LYS A 5 -7.98 -24.90 12.13
N ILE A 6 -8.03 -23.83 12.93
CA ILE A 6 -7.87 -22.46 12.44
C ILE A 6 -6.38 -22.18 12.25
N GLY A 7 -6.00 -21.77 11.04
CA GLY A 7 -4.63 -21.36 10.70
C GLY A 7 -4.27 -19.93 11.11
N TRP A 8 -3.13 -19.44 10.63
CA TRP A 8 -2.70 -18.05 10.81
C TRP A 8 -3.65 -17.08 10.09
N ARG A 9 -3.95 -15.96 10.75
CA ARG A 9 -4.89 -14.94 10.24
C ARG A 9 -4.24 -13.57 10.30
N VAL A 10 -4.65 -12.71 9.38
CA VAL A 10 -4.30 -11.30 9.36
C VAL A 10 -5.59 -10.50 9.62
N GLU A 11 -5.49 -9.48 10.46
CA GLU A 11 -6.60 -8.58 10.79
C GLU A 11 -6.35 -7.20 10.17
N PHE A 12 -7.32 -6.68 9.43
CA PHE A 12 -7.29 -5.32 8.90
C PHE A 12 -8.03 -4.39 9.86
N ARG A 13 -7.28 -3.59 10.62
CA ARG A 13 -7.77 -2.68 11.68
C ARG A 13 -7.89 -1.19 11.32
N PRO A 14 -7.31 -0.64 10.23
CA PRO A 14 -7.36 0.80 9.97
C PRO A 14 -8.72 1.41 9.59
N CYS A 15 -9.75 0.62 9.29
CA CYS A 15 -11.04 1.16 8.83
C CYS A 15 -11.83 1.81 9.97
N GLU A 16 -12.27 3.05 9.76
CA GLU A 16 -13.26 3.73 10.61
C GLU A 16 -14.68 3.21 10.32
N VAL A 17 -15.52 3.12 11.35
CA VAL A 17 -16.93 2.72 11.21
C VAL A 17 -17.72 3.83 10.51
N GLN A 18 -18.56 3.45 9.55
CA GLN A 18 -19.43 4.36 8.80
C GLN A 18 -20.83 4.39 9.42
N LEU A 19 -21.61 5.43 9.06
CA LEU A 19 -22.94 5.65 9.63
C LEU A 19 -23.95 4.57 9.24
N THR A 20 -23.81 4.01 8.04
CA THR A 20 -24.75 3.02 7.52
C THR A 20 -24.14 1.63 7.41
N ASP A 21 -24.98 0.61 7.61
CA ASP A 21 -24.58 -0.79 7.41
C ASP A 21 -24.15 -1.06 5.97
N PHE A 22 -24.73 -0.34 5.01
CA PHE A 22 -24.36 -0.44 3.60
C PHE A 22 -22.91 0.02 3.37
N GLU A 23 -22.52 1.18 3.89
CA GLU A 23 -21.14 1.69 3.77
C GLU A 23 -20.14 0.77 4.48
N ASN A 24 -20.47 0.29 5.67
CA ASN A 24 -19.65 -0.68 6.39
C ASN A 24 -19.48 -1.99 5.59
N ALA A 25 -20.58 -2.52 5.03
CA ALA A 25 -20.53 -3.71 4.19
C ALA A 25 -19.71 -3.48 2.91
N ALA A 26 -19.80 -2.31 2.29
CA ALA A 26 -19.02 -1.96 1.11
C ALA A 26 -17.51 -1.97 1.40
N ILE A 27 -17.07 -1.39 2.52
CA ILE A 27 -15.65 -1.41 2.94
C ILE A 27 -15.17 -2.84 3.20
N VAL A 28 -15.97 -3.66 3.89
CA VAL A 28 -15.62 -5.06 4.16
C VAL A 28 -15.49 -5.86 2.86
N CYS A 29 -16.46 -5.73 1.96
CA CYS A 29 -16.43 -6.37 0.64
C CYS A 29 -15.20 -5.91 -0.16
N PHE A 30 -14.88 -4.61 -0.12
CA PHE A 30 -13.68 -4.07 -0.77
C PHE A 30 -12.39 -4.69 -0.22
N VAL A 31 -12.21 -4.76 1.11
CA VAL A 31 -11.02 -5.37 1.73
C VAL A 31 -10.90 -6.86 1.38
N VAL A 32 -12.02 -7.59 1.33
CA VAL A 32 -12.03 -9.00 0.89
C VAL A 32 -11.60 -9.14 -0.56
N LEU A 33 -12.10 -8.31 -1.47
CA LEU A 33 -11.71 -8.34 -2.87
C LEU A 33 -10.24 -7.93 -3.05
N LEU A 34 -9.80 -6.88 -2.36
CA LEU A 34 -8.43 -6.39 -2.39
C LEU A 34 -7.46 -7.50 -1.95
N THR A 35 -7.70 -8.14 -0.80
CA THR A 35 -6.82 -9.22 -0.32
C THR A 35 -6.78 -10.42 -1.27
N ARG A 36 -7.90 -10.77 -1.93
CA ARG A 36 -7.92 -11.81 -2.97
C ARG A 36 -7.08 -11.42 -4.18
N VAL A 37 -7.16 -10.18 -4.63
CA VAL A 37 -6.37 -9.65 -5.77
C VAL A 37 -4.88 -9.68 -5.42
N ILE A 38 -4.50 -9.19 -4.23
CA ILE A 38 -3.11 -9.20 -3.77
C ILE A 38 -2.51 -10.62 -3.84
N LEU A 39 -3.24 -11.62 -3.33
CA LEU A 39 -2.77 -13.00 -3.30
C LEU A 39 -2.80 -13.66 -4.69
N SER A 40 -3.85 -13.43 -5.48
CA SER A 40 -4.02 -14.08 -6.79
C SER A 40 -2.98 -13.60 -7.80
N TYR A 41 -2.66 -12.31 -7.80
CA TYR A 41 -1.68 -11.70 -8.71
C TYR A 41 -0.29 -11.54 -8.09
N GLN A 42 -0.10 -11.99 -6.83
CA GLN A 42 1.17 -11.88 -6.11
C GLN A 42 1.74 -10.46 -6.15
N LEU A 43 0.89 -9.48 -5.88
CA LEU A 43 1.23 -8.06 -5.99
C LEU A 43 2.21 -7.66 -4.88
N ASN A 44 3.16 -6.79 -5.25
CA ASN A 44 4.20 -6.31 -4.35
C ASN A 44 3.95 -4.86 -3.93
N PHE A 45 3.61 -4.64 -2.66
CA PHE A 45 3.38 -3.30 -2.08
C PHE A 45 4.51 -2.85 -1.15
N ILE A 46 5.66 -3.53 -1.16
CA ILE A 46 6.75 -3.23 -0.22
C ILE A 46 7.30 -1.82 -0.48
N ILE A 47 7.27 -1.00 0.57
CA ILE A 47 7.93 0.30 0.70
C ILE A 47 8.62 0.38 2.08
N PRO A 48 9.58 1.29 2.31
CA PRO A 48 10.19 1.45 3.63
C PRO A 48 9.14 1.76 4.71
N ILE A 49 9.24 1.11 5.88
CA ILE A 49 8.26 1.29 6.96
C ILE A 49 8.15 2.74 7.42
N SER A 50 9.25 3.50 7.41
CA SER A 50 9.24 4.94 7.71
C SER A 50 8.33 5.75 6.78
N LYS A 51 8.13 5.30 5.52
CA LYS A 51 7.20 5.93 4.58
C LYS A 51 5.74 5.56 4.86
N VAL A 52 5.50 4.38 5.43
CA VAL A 52 4.18 4.01 5.97
C VAL A 52 3.85 4.89 7.19
N ASP A 53 4.81 5.12 8.07
CA ASP A 53 4.63 5.99 9.25
C ASP A 53 4.33 7.45 8.86
N GLU A 54 5.03 7.97 7.86
CA GLU A 54 4.74 9.28 7.26
C GLU A 54 3.32 9.33 6.67
N ASN A 55 2.88 8.26 5.99
CA ASN A 55 1.52 8.16 5.45
C ASN A 55 0.47 8.17 6.57
N MET A 56 0.69 7.43 7.65
CA MET A 56 -0.23 7.40 8.81
C MET A 56 -0.38 8.80 9.43
N SER A 57 0.74 9.51 9.61
CA SER A 57 0.71 10.87 10.14
C SER A 57 -0.03 11.85 9.22
N LYS A 58 0.10 11.70 7.90
CA LYS A 58 -0.65 12.50 6.91
C LYS A 58 -2.14 12.16 6.87
N ALA A 59 -2.49 10.88 6.98
CA ALA A 59 -3.88 10.41 6.92
C ALA A 59 -4.78 11.02 8.00
N GLN A 60 -4.19 11.40 9.14
CA GLN A 60 -4.89 12.01 10.27
C GLN A 60 -5.18 13.51 10.10
N LYS A 61 -4.60 14.17 9.09
CA LYS A 61 -4.84 15.60 8.87
C LYS A 61 -6.25 15.86 8.34
N ASN A 62 -6.79 17.04 8.67
CA ASN A 62 -8.08 17.48 8.14
C ASN A 62 -8.04 17.52 6.60
N ASN A 63 -9.02 16.87 5.98
CA ASN A 63 -9.18 16.81 4.53
C ASN A 63 -7.98 16.16 3.81
N ALA A 64 -7.33 15.20 4.47
CA ALA A 64 -6.20 14.46 3.89
C ALA A 64 -6.56 13.73 2.60
N LEU A 65 -7.79 13.22 2.47
CA LEU A 65 -8.30 12.55 1.26
C LEU A 65 -8.09 13.38 -0.01
N HIS A 66 -8.33 14.70 0.06
CA HIS A 66 -8.25 15.59 -1.09
C HIS A 66 -6.96 16.39 -1.17
N LYS A 67 -6.27 16.63 -0.04
CA LYS A 67 -5.12 17.55 0.02
C LYS A 67 -3.77 16.85 0.12
N GLU A 68 -3.69 15.67 0.72
CA GLU A 68 -2.42 15.03 1.03
C GLU A 68 -2.04 14.02 -0.07
N LEU A 69 -0.73 13.79 -0.18
CA LEU A 69 -0.16 12.77 -1.05
C LEU A 69 0.53 11.70 -0.22
N PHE A 70 0.29 10.46 -0.58
CA PHE A 70 0.74 9.27 0.12
C PHE A 70 1.82 8.56 -0.68
N HIS A 71 2.84 8.07 0.02
CA HIS A 71 3.89 7.25 -0.57
C HIS A 71 3.31 5.91 -0.98
N PHE A 72 3.35 5.62 -2.27
CA PHE A 72 2.81 4.40 -2.85
C PHE A 72 3.79 3.81 -3.87
N ARG A 73 3.80 2.49 -4.02
CA ARG A 73 4.72 1.81 -4.93
C ARG A 73 4.33 2.08 -6.39
N LYS A 74 5.32 2.41 -7.23
CA LYS A 74 5.12 2.71 -8.65
C LYS A 74 4.79 1.47 -9.47
N ASP A 75 5.42 0.34 -9.18
CA ASP A 75 5.17 -0.91 -9.89
C ASP A 75 4.87 -2.01 -8.88
N ILE A 76 3.61 -2.40 -8.82
CA ILE A 76 3.10 -3.44 -7.91
C ILE A 76 3.09 -4.82 -8.56
N THR A 77 3.36 -4.92 -9.86
CA THR A 77 3.29 -6.17 -10.63
C THR A 77 4.63 -6.89 -10.66
N THR A 78 5.73 -6.13 -10.60
CA THR A 78 7.07 -6.70 -10.61
C THR A 78 7.42 -7.31 -9.26
N GLN A 79 7.76 -8.61 -9.28
CA GLN A 79 8.15 -9.39 -8.10
C GLN A 79 9.58 -9.15 -7.63
N ASP A 80 10.35 -8.31 -8.34
CA ASP A 80 11.68 -7.94 -7.90
C ASP A 80 11.58 -7.30 -6.51
N THR A 81 12.10 -8.03 -5.54
CA THR A 81 12.26 -7.54 -4.19
C THR A 81 13.44 -6.58 -4.27
N PRO A 82 13.27 -5.28 -3.94
CA PRO A 82 14.40 -4.37 -3.98
C PRO A 82 15.51 -4.98 -3.12
N PRO A 83 16.76 -5.06 -3.63
CA PRO A 83 17.86 -5.50 -2.81
C PRO A 83 17.94 -4.58 -1.59
N GLN A 84 18.33 -5.20 -0.48
CA GLN A 84 18.25 -4.66 0.89
C GLN A 84 18.51 -3.14 1.01
N PRO A 85 17.92 -2.45 2.00
CA PRO A 85 17.92 -0.97 2.12
C PRO A 85 19.29 -0.31 2.31
N ARG A 86 20.40 -1.05 2.19
CA ARG A 86 21.73 -0.63 2.62
C ARG A 86 22.84 -0.72 1.57
N ALA A 87 22.58 -1.24 0.37
CA ALA A 87 23.67 -1.59 -0.55
C ALA A 87 23.67 -0.90 -1.93
N GLN A 88 22.66 -0.10 -2.30
CA GLN A 88 22.54 0.42 -3.68
C GLN A 88 22.98 1.87 -3.91
N CYS A 89 23.47 2.58 -2.90
CA CYS A 89 23.89 3.98 -3.08
C CYS A 89 25.16 4.36 -2.32
N GLN A 90 26.09 3.42 -2.15
CA GLN A 90 27.44 3.72 -1.64
C GLN A 90 28.54 3.68 -2.70
N SER A 91 28.27 3.17 -3.91
CA SER A 91 29.25 3.22 -5.00
C SER A 91 28.84 4.30 -6.02
N ALA A 92 29.80 5.18 -6.33
CA ALA A 92 29.71 6.24 -7.34
C ALA A 92 29.58 5.73 -8.80
N GLN A 93 29.09 4.50 -8.98
CA GLN A 93 29.01 3.77 -10.25
C GLN A 93 27.71 2.95 -10.27
N CYS A 94 26.58 3.64 -10.36
CA CYS A 94 25.30 3.03 -10.74
C CYS A 94 24.72 3.84 -11.90
N GLY A 95 25.24 3.57 -13.10
CA GLY A 95 24.63 3.98 -14.35
C GLY A 95 23.39 3.12 -14.62
N ALA A 96 22.22 3.62 -14.21
CA ALA A 96 20.85 3.34 -14.67
C ALA A 96 19.87 3.43 -13.47
N ASN A 97 19.33 4.64 -13.27
CA ASN A 97 18.15 4.97 -12.45
C ASN A 97 18.11 4.45 -11.00
N CYS A 98 18.82 5.14 -10.10
CA CYS A 98 18.52 5.19 -8.66
C CYS A 98 17.21 5.95 -8.35
N ALA A 99 16.15 5.70 -9.11
CA ALA A 99 14.84 6.29 -8.83
C ALA A 99 14.18 5.51 -7.68
N PRO A 100 13.49 6.19 -6.73
CA PRO A 100 12.75 5.49 -5.70
C PRO A 100 11.66 4.60 -6.31
N VAL A 101 11.51 3.40 -5.77
CA VAL A 101 10.49 2.38 -6.15
C VAL A 101 9.06 2.84 -5.80
N TYR A 102 8.96 3.90 -4.99
CA TYR A 102 7.71 4.54 -4.58
C TYR A 102 7.66 5.99 -5.06
N THR A 103 6.45 6.56 -5.10
CA THR A 103 6.19 7.96 -5.42
C THR A 103 5.02 8.48 -4.58
N ALA A 104 4.88 9.80 -4.50
CA ALA A 104 3.76 10.44 -3.83
C ALA A 104 2.55 10.47 -4.79
N MET A 105 1.41 9.94 -4.35
CA MET A 105 0.16 9.87 -5.11
C MET A 105 -1.02 10.32 -4.27
N SER A 106 -2.04 10.90 -4.91
CA SER A 106 -3.34 11.12 -4.25
C SER A 106 -4.10 9.80 -4.08
N ILE A 107 -5.10 9.76 -3.20
CA ILE A 107 -5.95 8.57 -3.04
C ILE A 107 -6.67 8.22 -4.36
N ASP A 108 -7.11 9.24 -5.11
CA ASP A 108 -7.71 9.04 -6.44
C ASP A 108 -6.73 8.35 -7.40
N GLN A 109 -5.47 8.78 -7.44
CA GLN A 109 -4.45 8.14 -8.29
C GLN A 109 -4.12 6.72 -7.84
N ILE A 110 -4.16 6.44 -6.53
CA ILE A 110 -3.90 5.09 -5.99
C ILE A 110 -5.04 4.14 -6.35
N VAL A 111 -6.29 4.59 -6.25
CA VAL A 111 -7.48 3.76 -6.48
C VAL A 111 -7.81 3.61 -7.96
N ASN A 112 -7.76 4.71 -8.72
CA ASN A 112 -8.19 4.77 -10.11
C ASN A 112 -7.02 4.71 -11.11
N GLY A 113 -5.78 4.69 -10.63
CA GLY A 113 -4.59 4.72 -11.46
C GLY A 113 -4.18 6.15 -11.85
N LYS A 114 -2.87 6.33 -12.03
CA LYS A 114 -2.29 7.59 -12.49
C LYS A 114 -2.17 7.58 -14.02
N LYS A 115 -2.85 8.53 -14.68
CA LYS A 115 -2.83 8.67 -16.14
C LYS A 115 -1.41 8.72 -16.68
N GLY A 116 -1.10 7.83 -17.63
CA GLY A 116 0.19 7.76 -18.32
C GLY A 116 1.27 6.96 -17.59
N GLU A 117 1.00 6.43 -16.39
CA GLU A 117 1.89 5.47 -15.70
C GLU A 117 1.29 4.05 -15.67
N PHE A 118 -0.04 3.92 -15.68
CA PHE A 118 -0.78 2.66 -15.61
C PHE A 118 -1.88 2.60 -16.67
#